data_AF-A0A0N4X6T0-F1
#
_entry.id   AF-A0A0N4X6T0-F1
#
_cell.length_a   1.000
_cell.length_b   1.000
_cell.length_c   1.000
_cell.angle_alpha   90.00
_cell.angle_beta   90.00
_cell.angle_gamma   90.00
#
_symmetry.space_group_name_H-M   'P 1'
#
loop_
_entity.id
_entity.type
_entity.pdbx_description
1 polymer ?
#
loop_
_entity_poly.entity_id
_entity_poly.type
_entity_poly.pdbx_seq_one_letter_code
_entity_poly.pdbx_strand_id
1 'polypeptide(L)'
;MEKLALDINKRVYNHRPGACRKVEGVQYGAEDIAVLEEEGIAIITSGIVYLQPRKKARQLFLYDFRQNGTWKVVPLKINGEYDEENFHPHGISHFITAKGARLFVISHTNDFKHSVMVFDWNRQNPLQVDLVRTIKDDKFIRPNDLAAINEESFILTNDGYSQSKFFNLLEILLFYPSGSAVYYDGTTSNFVILKSVSPNGIIFNKERTHAIISHINSETVSVYKLDDNHHKLLHVVDVPILTSADNFCLDKSGAVWVGAHPVMKDALSFLSDFDDTNAIAPSQVLRIVFSKDFKSWEITEPFADDGRLISASSVAAPFGNQLLIGSVCRELVHCYIRPETV
;
A
#
# COMPACT_ATOMS: atom_id res chain seq x y z
N MET A 1 5.27 -10.03 26.44
CA MET A 1 4.27 -10.64 25.53
C MET A 1 5.02 -11.60 24.63
N GLU A 2 4.71 -12.90 24.69
CA GLU A 2 5.13 -13.84 23.65
C GLU A 2 4.56 -13.31 22.32
N LYS A 3 5.42 -12.98 21.36
CA LYS A 3 4.96 -12.64 20.02
C LYS A 3 4.37 -13.91 19.41
N LEU A 4 3.08 -13.88 19.07
CA LEU A 4 2.42 -14.98 18.37
C LEU A 4 3.01 -15.05 16.97
N ALA A 5 4.05 -15.86 16.78
CA ALA A 5 4.60 -16.06 15.46
C ALA A 5 3.56 -16.76 14.57
N LEU A 6 3.26 -16.15 13.42
CA LEU A 6 2.51 -16.76 12.31
C LEU A 6 1.01 -17.06 12.55
N ASP A 7 0.38 -16.51 13.59
CA ASP A 7 -1.08 -16.57 13.79
C ASP A 7 -1.71 -17.98 13.75
N ILE A 8 -0.99 -19.03 14.15
CA ILE A 8 -1.39 -20.44 13.92
C ILE A 8 -2.81 -20.77 14.42
N ASN A 9 -3.22 -20.13 15.52
CA ASN A 9 -4.51 -20.34 16.19
C ASN A 9 -5.56 -19.27 15.87
N LYS A 10 -5.22 -18.24 15.09
CA LYS A 10 -6.16 -17.18 14.73
C LYS A 10 -7.16 -17.68 13.68
N ARG A 11 -8.38 -17.15 13.75
CA ARG A 11 -9.48 -17.46 12.83
C ARG A 11 -10.15 -16.15 12.44
N VAL A 12 -10.66 -16.12 11.22
CA VAL A 12 -11.33 -14.95 10.65
C VAL A 12 -12.80 -15.27 10.47
N TYR A 13 -13.67 -14.34 10.87
CA TYR A 13 -15.12 -14.46 10.74
C TYR A 13 -15.62 -13.41 9.77
N ASN A 14 -16.30 -13.86 8.72
CA ASN A 14 -16.71 -12.99 7.64
C ASN A 14 -17.71 -11.94 8.11
N HIS A 15 -17.42 -10.68 7.83
CA HIS A 15 -18.35 -9.56 7.95
C HIS A 15 -17.95 -8.48 6.94
N ARG A 16 -18.92 -7.66 6.55
CA ARG A 16 -18.75 -6.67 5.48
C ARG A 16 -19.43 -5.37 5.88
N PRO A 17 -18.92 -4.22 5.43
CA PRO A 17 -19.51 -2.91 5.74
C PRO A 17 -20.79 -2.64 4.93
N GLY A 18 -21.11 -3.54 4.00
CA GLY A 18 -22.28 -3.47 3.14
C GLY A 18 -22.16 -4.45 1.97
N ALA A 19 -22.85 -4.15 0.88
CA ALA A 19 -22.80 -4.99 -0.32
C ALA A 19 -21.43 -4.84 -1.00
N CYS A 20 -20.73 -5.96 -1.16
CA CYS A 20 -19.42 -6.03 -1.81
C CYS A 20 -19.46 -6.84 -3.11
N ARG A 21 -18.60 -6.49 -4.06
CA ARG A 21 -18.47 -7.14 -5.37
C ARG A 21 -17.05 -7.02 -5.90
N LYS A 22 -16.62 -8.00 -6.69
CA LYS A 22 -15.36 -7.94 -7.44
C LYS A 22 -15.47 -6.86 -8.53
N VAL A 23 -14.39 -6.09 -8.70
CA VAL A 23 -14.25 -5.07 -9.74
C VAL A 23 -13.71 -5.73 -11.01
N GLU A 24 -14.34 -5.46 -12.15
CA GLU A 24 -13.91 -6.02 -13.44
C GLU A 24 -12.60 -5.36 -13.91
N GLY A 25 -11.68 -6.17 -14.45
CA GLY A 25 -10.46 -5.70 -15.12
C GLY A 25 -9.17 -5.96 -14.36
N VAL A 26 -9.21 -6.06 -13.02
CA VAL A 26 -8.04 -6.40 -12.20
C VAL A 26 -7.96 -7.92 -12.00
N GLN A 27 -6.88 -8.53 -12.49
CA GLN A 27 -6.64 -9.98 -12.38
C GLN A 27 -5.30 -10.32 -11.70
N TYR A 28 -4.41 -9.35 -11.52
CA TYR A 28 -3.01 -9.56 -11.14
C TYR A 28 -2.59 -8.68 -9.96
N GLY A 29 -3.53 -8.37 -9.07
CA GLY A 29 -3.33 -7.53 -7.90
C GLY A 29 -3.81 -6.10 -8.11
N ALA A 30 -4.29 -5.52 -7.04
CA ALA A 30 -4.49 -4.09 -6.84
C ALA A 30 -3.75 -3.77 -5.54
N GLU A 31 -2.43 -3.80 -5.61
CA GLU A 31 -1.59 -3.92 -4.41
C GLU A 31 -1.66 -2.63 -3.58
N ASP A 32 -1.61 -1.48 -4.25
CA ASP A 32 -1.78 -0.18 -3.60
C ASP A 32 -2.66 0.78 -4.43
N ILE A 33 -3.24 1.76 -3.75
CA ILE A 33 -4.28 2.66 -4.29
C ILE A 33 -4.05 4.10 -3.83
N ALA A 34 -3.90 5.01 -4.79
CA ALA A 34 -3.92 6.45 -4.54
C ALA A 34 -5.31 7.03 -4.88
N VAL A 35 -6.03 7.52 -3.87
CA VAL A 35 -7.33 8.20 -4.05
C VAL A 35 -7.12 9.68 -4.34
N LEU A 36 -7.58 10.14 -5.49
CA LEU A 36 -7.66 11.57 -5.84
C LEU A 36 -9.05 12.09 -5.45
N GLU A 37 -9.18 12.47 -4.18
CA GLU A 37 -10.47 12.73 -3.51
C GLU A 37 -11.34 13.78 -4.24
N GLU A 38 -10.77 14.92 -4.63
CA GLU A 38 -11.52 16.00 -5.29
C GLU A 38 -12.01 15.60 -6.69
N GLU A 39 -11.35 14.61 -7.31
CA GLU A 39 -11.68 14.14 -8.65
C GLU A 39 -12.66 12.95 -8.63
N GLY A 40 -12.82 12.31 -7.46
CA GLY A 40 -13.66 11.13 -7.28
C GLY A 40 -13.14 9.89 -8.02
N ILE A 41 -11.81 9.76 -8.11
CA ILE A 41 -11.15 8.63 -8.77
C ILE A 41 -10.06 8.03 -7.88
N ALA A 42 -9.69 6.79 -8.19
CA ALA A 42 -8.54 6.11 -7.62
C ALA A 42 -7.60 5.65 -8.74
N ILE A 43 -6.29 5.75 -8.49
CA ILE A 43 -5.23 5.18 -9.32
C ILE A 43 -4.68 3.96 -8.60
N ILE A 44 -4.59 2.84 -9.30
CA ILE A 44 -4.36 1.53 -8.72
C ILE A 44 -3.14 0.90 -9.39
N THR A 45 -2.22 0.36 -8.60
CA THR A 45 -1.06 -0.39 -9.09
C THR A 45 -1.40 -1.88 -9.22
N SER A 46 -1.02 -2.48 -10.33
CA SER A 46 -1.29 -3.89 -10.62
C SER A 46 -0.09 -4.55 -11.30
N GLY A 47 0.15 -5.82 -10.94
CA GLY A 47 1.20 -6.61 -11.57
C GLY A 47 2.52 -6.63 -10.84
N ILE A 48 2.49 -6.50 -9.51
CA ILE A 48 3.70 -6.54 -8.69
C ILE A 48 4.55 -7.78 -8.97
N VAL A 49 5.87 -7.58 -8.97
CA VAL A 49 6.88 -8.63 -8.90
C VAL A 49 7.64 -8.48 -7.59
N TYR A 50 7.72 -9.56 -6.82
CA TYR A 50 8.42 -9.56 -5.54
C TYR A 50 9.26 -10.82 -5.37
N LEU A 51 10.59 -10.69 -5.50
CA LEU A 51 11.58 -11.78 -5.43
C LEU A 51 11.35 -12.96 -6.43
N GLN A 52 10.30 -12.88 -7.25
CA GLN A 52 9.95 -13.87 -8.27
C GLN A 52 9.48 -13.12 -9.52
N PRO A 53 10.11 -13.33 -10.69
CA PRO A 53 9.67 -12.69 -11.92
C PRO A 53 8.28 -13.16 -12.31
N ARG A 54 7.45 -12.25 -12.82
CA ARG A 54 6.11 -12.52 -13.33
C ARG A 54 5.97 -11.90 -14.71
N LYS A 55 5.45 -12.67 -15.66
CA LYS A 55 5.33 -12.24 -17.07
C LYS A 55 4.00 -11.56 -17.41
N LYS A 56 3.13 -11.29 -16.43
CA LYS A 56 1.73 -10.91 -16.66
C LYS A 56 1.40 -9.54 -16.09
N ALA A 57 0.56 -8.82 -16.84
CA ALA A 57 -0.08 -7.52 -16.64
C ALA A 57 0.63 -6.54 -15.70
N ARG A 58 1.21 -5.49 -16.28
CA ARG A 58 2.00 -4.45 -15.64
C ARG A 58 1.33 -3.11 -15.88
N GLN A 59 0.51 -2.65 -14.95
CA GLN A 59 -0.44 -1.61 -15.30
C GLN A 59 -0.78 -0.69 -14.14
N LEU A 60 -0.98 0.58 -14.47
CA LEU A 60 -1.74 1.52 -13.67
C LEU A 60 -3.19 1.51 -14.17
N PHE A 61 -4.13 1.42 -13.24
CA PHE A 61 -5.55 1.47 -13.54
C PHE A 61 -6.18 2.72 -12.95
N LEU A 62 -7.22 3.22 -13.59
CA LEU A 62 -8.12 4.22 -13.05
C LEU A 62 -9.45 3.58 -12.68
N TYR A 63 -9.94 3.90 -11.49
CA TYR A 63 -11.29 3.57 -11.04
C TYR A 63 -12.05 4.86 -10.74
N ASP A 64 -13.22 5.04 -11.36
CA ASP A 64 -14.12 6.17 -11.08
C ASP A 64 -15.21 5.76 -10.06
N PHE A 65 -15.28 6.45 -8.92
CA PHE A 65 -16.26 6.17 -7.86
C PHE A 65 -17.69 6.60 -8.21
N ARG A 66 -17.88 7.33 -9.31
CA ARG A 66 -19.21 7.75 -9.81
C ARG A 66 -19.83 6.73 -10.75
N GLN A 67 -19.15 5.62 -11.03
CA GLN A 67 -19.68 4.52 -11.82
C GLN A 67 -21.00 4.00 -11.23
N ASN A 68 -21.96 3.70 -12.10
CA ASN A 68 -23.23 3.11 -11.73
C ASN A 68 -23.45 1.80 -12.52
N GLY A 69 -23.32 0.66 -11.86
CA GLY A 69 -23.63 -0.66 -12.43
C GLY A 69 -22.48 -1.40 -13.13
N THR A 70 -21.35 -0.74 -13.43
CA THR A 70 -20.24 -1.35 -14.17
C THR A 70 -19.09 -1.84 -13.30
N TRP A 71 -18.75 -1.12 -12.22
CA TRP A 71 -17.64 -1.43 -11.29
C TRP A 71 -16.41 -2.01 -12.00
N LYS A 72 -15.83 -1.23 -12.90
CA LYS A 72 -14.74 -1.64 -13.77
C LYS A 72 -13.57 -0.67 -13.65
N VAL A 73 -12.36 -1.19 -13.76
CA VAL A 73 -11.17 -0.36 -13.94
C VAL A 73 -10.89 -0.10 -15.42
N VAL A 74 -10.29 1.06 -15.70
CA VAL A 74 -9.80 1.41 -17.04
C VAL A 74 -8.28 1.47 -17.00
N PRO A 75 -7.58 0.78 -17.91
CA PRO A 75 -6.12 0.88 -18.01
C PRO A 75 -5.69 2.30 -18.34
N LEU A 76 -4.72 2.84 -17.59
CA LEU A 76 -4.10 4.13 -17.90
C LEU A 76 -3.04 3.96 -18.99
N LYS A 77 -3.05 4.87 -19.96
CA LYS A 77 -1.97 4.99 -20.94
C LYS A 77 -0.80 5.75 -20.31
N ILE A 78 0.40 5.19 -20.37
CA ILE A 78 1.63 5.89 -20.00
C ILE A 78 2.20 6.56 -21.25
N ASN A 79 2.39 7.87 -21.21
CA ASN A 79 3.09 8.62 -22.25
C ASN A 79 4.54 8.86 -21.83
N GLY A 80 5.49 8.57 -22.70
CA GLY A 80 6.93 8.72 -22.46
C GLY A 80 7.68 7.42 -22.72
N GLU A 81 9.01 7.49 -22.72
CA GLU A 81 9.86 6.32 -22.96
C GLU A 81 10.18 5.61 -21.64
N TYR A 82 9.80 4.34 -21.54
CA TYR A 82 10.14 3.47 -20.42
C TYR A 82 10.22 2.02 -20.88
N ASP A 83 10.86 1.19 -20.06
CA ASP A 83 10.93 -0.25 -20.31
C ASP A 83 9.64 -0.92 -19.82
N GLU A 84 8.68 -1.10 -20.74
CA GLU A 84 7.39 -1.74 -20.46
C GLU A 84 7.56 -3.18 -19.95
N GLU A 85 8.65 -3.86 -20.33
CA GLU A 85 8.91 -5.23 -19.91
C GLU A 85 9.40 -5.31 -18.45
N ASN A 86 9.93 -4.23 -17.92
CA ASN A 86 10.48 -4.14 -16.57
C ASN A 86 9.78 -3.08 -15.71
N PHE A 87 8.55 -2.72 -16.05
CA PHE A 87 7.71 -1.87 -15.22
C PHE A 87 6.77 -2.73 -14.35
N HIS A 88 7.10 -2.94 -13.08
CA HIS A 88 6.21 -3.62 -12.14
C HIS A 88 5.84 -2.67 -11.00
N PRO A 89 4.68 -1.99 -11.08
CA PRO A 89 4.29 -1.03 -10.07
C PRO A 89 3.95 -1.72 -8.74
N HIS A 90 4.34 -1.09 -7.64
CA HIS A 90 4.15 -1.53 -6.25
C HIS A 90 3.42 -0.39 -5.48
N GLY A 91 3.98 0.13 -4.38
CA GLY A 91 3.41 1.28 -3.67
C GLY A 91 3.29 2.56 -4.52
N ILE A 92 2.26 3.35 -4.24
CA ILE A 92 1.91 4.58 -4.95
C ILE A 92 1.51 5.70 -3.99
N SER A 93 2.03 6.90 -4.23
CA SER A 93 1.57 8.10 -3.57
C SER A 93 1.37 9.24 -4.54
N HIS A 94 0.70 10.29 -4.08
CA HIS A 94 0.43 11.45 -4.89
C HIS A 94 0.57 12.77 -4.13
N PHE A 95 0.81 13.83 -4.90
CA PHE A 95 0.72 15.20 -4.46
C PHE A 95 -0.16 15.99 -5.44
N ILE A 96 -1.13 16.75 -4.92
CA ILE A 96 -2.03 17.53 -5.76
C ILE A 96 -1.29 18.72 -6.36
N THR A 97 -1.47 18.93 -7.66
CA THR A 97 -0.89 20.05 -8.41
C THR A 97 -2.00 20.95 -8.97
N ALA A 98 -1.62 22.11 -9.50
CA ALA A 98 -2.58 23.01 -10.13
C ALA A 98 -3.35 22.36 -11.32
N LYS A 99 -2.72 21.41 -12.02
CA LYS A 99 -3.29 20.75 -13.22
C LYS A 99 -3.97 19.42 -12.93
N GLY A 100 -3.59 18.75 -11.85
CA GLY A 100 -4.12 17.44 -11.46
C GLY A 100 -3.34 16.90 -10.27
N ALA A 101 -2.54 15.87 -10.49
CA ALA A 101 -1.72 15.26 -9.45
C ALA A 101 -0.37 14.80 -10.01
N ARG A 102 0.67 14.90 -9.18
CA ARG A 102 1.93 14.20 -9.39
C ARG A 102 1.87 12.87 -8.65
N LEU A 103 2.21 11.80 -9.35
CA LEU A 103 2.22 10.44 -8.83
C LEU A 103 3.67 9.98 -8.68
N PHE A 104 3.95 9.31 -7.58
CA PHE A 104 5.20 8.62 -7.30
C PHE A 104 4.87 7.15 -7.18
N VAL A 105 5.41 6.34 -8.09
CA VAL A 105 5.10 4.91 -8.18
C VAL A 105 6.41 4.13 -8.02
N ILE A 106 6.49 3.27 -7.02
CA ILE A 106 7.59 2.31 -6.91
C ILE A 106 7.47 1.34 -8.08
N SER A 107 8.56 1.13 -8.80
CA SER A 107 8.65 0.14 -9.87
C SER A 107 9.79 -0.84 -9.61
N HIS A 108 9.50 -2.12 -9.83
CA HIS A 108 10.48 -3.20 -9.82
C HIS A 108 10.74 -3.74 -11.22
N THR A 109 11.93 -4.27 -11.46
CA THR A 109 12.26 -5.00 -12.69
C THR A 109 12.19 -6.50 -12.47
N ASN A 110 12.23 -7.30 -13.55
CA ASN A 110 12.29 -8.77 -13.43
C ASN A 110 13.55 -9.26 -12.69
N ASP A 111 14.65 -8.49 -12.78
CA ASP A 111 15.89 -8.72 -12.04
C ASP A 111 15.83 -8.18 -10.60
N PHE A 112 14.64 -7.78 -10.14
CA PHE A 112 14.38 -7.21 -8.83
C PHE A 112 15.24 -5.98 -8.49
N LYS A 113 15.47 -5.12 -9.50
CA LYS A 113 16.02 -3.77 -9.31
C LYS A 113 14.89 -2.79 -9.10
N HIS A 114 15.18 -1.67 -8.43
CA HIS A 114 14.15 -0.77 -7.94
C HIS A 114 14.33 0.65 -8.45
N SER A 115 13.21 1.36 -8.58
CA SER A 115 13.16 2.77 -8.92
C SER A 115 11.84 3.38 -8.46
N VAL A 116 11.78 4.70 -8.38
CA VAL A 116 10.52 5.45 -8.26
C VAL A 116 10.27 6.17 -9.58
N MET A 117 9.19 5.82 -10.26
CA MET A 117 8.75 6.50 -11.48
C MET A 117 7.79 7.62 -11.11
N VAL A 118 8.07 8.81 -11.63
CA VAL A 118 7.29 10.02 -11.36
C VAL A 118 6.44 10.32 -12.58
N PHE A 119 5.12 10.44 -12.39
CA PHE A 119 4.18 10.74 -13.46
C PHE A 119 3.34 11.97 -13.13
N ASP A 120 2.90 12.69 -14.15
CA ASP A 120 1.85 13.69 -14.03
C ASP A 120 0.52 13.15 -14.56
N TRP A 121 -0.51 13.24 -13.75
CA TRP A 121 -1.90 13.01 -14.13
C TRP A 121 -2.62 14.36 -14.26
N ASN A 122 -3.39 14.55 -15.34
CA ASN A 122 -4.05 15.81 -15.66
C ASN A 122 -5.54 15.62 -15.90
N ARG A 123 -6.36 16.53 -15.35
CA ARG A 123 -7.83 16.54 -15.49
C ARG A 123 -8.31 16.57 -16.94
N GLN A 124 -7.56 17.19 -17.84
CA GLN A 124 -7.93 17.31 -19.25
C GLN A 124 -7.85 15.97 -19.99
N ASN A 125 -6.94 15.09 -19.58
CA ASN A 125 -6.73 13.78 -20.19
C ASN A 125 -6.67 12.70 -19.10
N PRO A 126 -7.79 12.38 -18.44
CA PRO A 126 -7.79 11.59 -17.21
C PRO A 126 -7.41 10.13 -17.40
N LEU A 127 -7.42 9.61 -18.63
CA LEU A 127 -7.08 8.21 -18.97
C LEU A 127 -5.60 8.01 -19.34
N GLN A 128 -4.76 9.01 -19.10
CA GLN A 128 -3.32 8.91 -19.33
C GLN A 128 -2.54 9.54 -18.18
N VAL A 129 -1.28 9.13 -18.08
CA VAL A 129 -0.27 9.75 -17.22
C VAL A 129 0.99 10.00 -18.04
N ASP A 130 1.62 11.15 -17.82
CA ASP A 130 2.83 11.55 -18.53
C ASP A 130 4.06 11.27 -17.65
N LEU A 131 4.99 10.45 -18.13
CA LEU A 131 6.22 10.14 -17.42
C LEU A 131 7.11 11.39 -17.34
N VAL A 132 7.40 11.82 -16.12
CA VAL A 132 8.25 12.98 -15.84
C VAL A 132 9.71 12.55 -15.73
N ARG A 133 10.00 11.54 -14.88
CA ARG A 133 11.34 11.00 -14.67
C ARG A 133 11.31 9.67 -13.92
N THR A 134 12.45 8.98 -13.93
CA THR A 134 12.68 7.77 -13.13
C THR A 134 13.84 8.01 -12.17
N ILE A 135 13.60 7.83 -10.89
CA ILE A 135 14.56 8.04 -9.81
C ILE A 135 15.12 6.70 -9.37
N LYS A 136 16.45 6.60 -9.31
CA LYS A 136 17.18 5.44 -8.81
C LYS A 136 18.19 5.92 -7.77
N ASP A 137 18.32 5.17 -6.69
CA ASP A 137 19.27 5.45 -5.61
C ASP A 137 19.67 4.13 -4.95
N ASP A 138 20.93 4.01 -4.55
CA ASP A 138 21.45 2.80 -3.88
C ASP A 138 20.77 2.55 -2.51
N LYS A 139 20.11 3.57 -1.94
CA LYS A 139 19.32 3.44 -0.70
C LYS A 139 17.92 2.86 -0.93
N PHE A 140 17.49 2.67 -2.18
CA PHE A 140 16.25 1.97 -2.52
C PHE A 140 16.54 0.47 -2.57
N ILE A 141 16.75 -0.12 -1.39
CA ILE A 141 17.27 -1.48 -1.21
C ILE A 141 16.21 -2.54 -1.55
N ARG A 142 15.00 -2.34 -1.03
CA ARG A 142 13.82 -3.19 -1.26
C ARG A 142 12.56 -2.37 -0.98
N PRO A 143 12.31 -1.33 -1.79
CA PRO A 143 11.25 -0.37 -1.51
C PRO A 143 9.88 -1.03 -1.60
N ASN A 144 9.02 -0.73 -0.63
CA ASN A 144 7.69 -1.32 -0.51
C ASN A 144 6.62 -0.27 -0.82
N ASP A 145 6.57 0.80 -0.03
CA ASP A 145 5.65 1.91 -0.21
C ASP A 145 6.37 3.27 -0.05
N LEU A 146 5.69 4.36 -0.43
CA LEU A 146 6.16 5.72 -0.23
C LEU A 146 5.02 6.68 0.09
N ALA A 147 5.33 7.78 0.75
CA ALA A 147 4.43 8.90 0.97
C ALA A 147 5.05 10.18 0.40
N ALA A 148 4.39 10.79 -0.58
CA ALA A 148 4.82 12.05 -1.17
C ALA A 148 4.77 13.17 -0.13
N ILE A 149 5.80 14.01 -0.02
CA ILE A 149 5.81 15.21 0.84
C ILE A 149 5.36 16.43 0.04
N ASN A 150 5.86 16.57 -1.17
CA ASN A 150 5.53 17.61 -2.15
C ASN A 150 5.72 17.08 -3.57
N GLU A 151 5.74 17.96 -4.58
CA GLU A 151 5.90 17.59 -5.99
C GLU A 151 7.26 16.98 -6.36
N GLU A 152 8.25 17.03 -5.47
CA GLU A 152 9.63 16.62 -5.77
C GLU A 152 10.20 15.62 -4.77
N SER A 153 9.61 15.50 -3.58
CA SER A 153 10.16 14.75 -2.44
C SER A 153 9.16 13.78 -1.82
N PHE A 154 9.68 12.71 -1.20
CA PHE A 154 8.89 11.66 -0.58
C PHE A 154 9.69 10.94 0.51
N ILE A 155 8.99 10.24 1.41
CA ILE A 155 9.58 9.22 2.29
C ILE A 155 9.18 7.85 1.76
N LEU A 156 10.15 6.96 1.64
CA LEU A 156 9.98 5.60 1.14
C LEU A 156 10.37 4.59 2.22
N THR A 157 9.67 3.48 2.32
CA THR A 157 9.99 2.36 3.20
C THR A 157 10.70 1.26 2.41
N ASN A 158 11.78 0.71 2.97
CA ASN A 158 12.35 -0.56 2.53
C ASN A 158 11.93 -1.65 3.51
N ASP A 159 11.18 -2.65 3.06
CA ASP A 159 10.63 -3.70 3.93
C ASP A 159 11.66 -4.73 4.42
N GLY A 160 12.90 -4.63 3.94
CA GLY A 160 14.04 -5.39 4.41
C GLY A 160 15.27 -5.12 3.55
N TYR A 161 16.22 -6.06 3.59
CA TYR A 161 17.50 -5.91 2.91
C TYR A 161 17.75 -7.02 1.88
N SER A 162 17.41 -8.26 2.22
CA SER A 162 17.76 -9.38 1.36
C SER A 162 16.95 -9.45 0.08
N GLN A 163 17.62 -9.58 -1.07
CA GLN A 163 16.97 -9.86 -2.36
C GLN A 163 16.92 -11.36 -2.70
N SER A 164 17.16 -12.23 -1.72
CA SER A 164 17.04 -13.69 -1.88
C SER A 164 15.80 -14.21 -1.15
N LYS A 165 15.00 -15.07 -1.80
CA LYS A 165 13.80 -15.67 -1.19
C LYS A 165 14.08 -16.33 0.15
N PHE A 166 15.17 -17.09 0.24
CA PHE A 166 15.52 -17.83 1.46
C PHE A 166 15.89 -16.89 2.62
N PHE A 167 16.73 -15.90 2.35
CA PHE A 167 17.15 -14.95 3.38
C PHE A 167 16.04 -13.96 3.75
N ASN A 168 15.17 -13.58 2.81
CA ASN A 168 13.94 -12.84 3.12
C ASN A 168 13.01 -13.63 4.05
N LEU A 169 12.85 -14.95 3.82
CA LEU A 169 12.10 -15.80 4.75
C LEU A 169 12.73 -15.82 6.14
N LEU A 170 14.06 -15.86 6.24
CA LEU A 170 14.76 -15.76 7.53
C LEU A 170 14.57 -14.39 8.19
N GLU A 171 14.59 -13.29 7.42
CA GLU A 171 14.28 -11.96 7.95
C GLU A 171 12.89 -11.93 8.59
N ILE A 172 11.89 -12.52 7.92
CA ILE A 172 10.51 -12.63 8.42
C ILE A 172 10.45 -13.48 9.68
N LEU A 173 10.95 -14.71 9.65
CA LEU A 173 10.85 -15.66 10.77
C LEU A 173 11.62 -15.21 12.02
N LEU A 174 12.73 -14.50 11.84
CA LEU A 174 13.57 -14.01 12.93
C LEU A 174 13.21 -12.59 13.38
N PHE A 175 12.21 -11.95 12.75
CA PHE A 175 11.86 -10.54 12.98
C PHE A 175 13.11 -9.64 12.86
N TYR A 176 13.99 -9.93 11.90
CA TYR A 176 15.28 -9.28 11.80
C TYR A 176 15.07 -7.82 11.32
N PRO A 177 15.60 -6.81 12.04
CA PRO A 177 15.34 -5.41 11.73
C PRO A 177 16.25 -4.90 10.59
N SER A 178 16.13 -5.50 9.41
CA SER A 178 16.88 -5.10 8.21
C SER A 178 16.18 -4.07 7.33
N GLY A 179 14.92 -3.74 7.63
CA GLY A 179 14.18 -2.70 6.92
C GLY A 179 14.63 -1.29 7.30
N SER A 180 14.23 -0.30 6.53
CA SER A 180 14.60 1.10 6.72
C SER A 180 13.54 2.05 6.16
N ALA A 181 13.68 3.35 6.43
CA ALA A 181 12.93 4.40 5.73
C ALA A 181 13.90 5.48 5.24
N VAL A 182 13.62 6.01 4.05
CA VAL A 182 14.50 6.91 3.29
C VAL A 182 13.72 8.13 2.87
N TYR A 183 14.22 9.32 3.19
CA TYR A 183 13.72 10.58 2.64
C TYR A 183 14.51 10.94 1.38
N TYR A 184 13.81 11.16 0.28
CA TYR A 184 14.36 11.72 -0.95
C TYR A 184 13.93 13.18 -1.07
N ASP A 185 14.89 14.10 -1.11
CA ASP A 185 14.63 15.55 -1.07
C ASP A 185 14.36 16.19 -2.46
N GLY A 186 14.31 15.38 -3.53
CA GLY A 186 14.28 15.85 -4.91
C GLY A 186 15.63 15.73 -5.63
N THR A 187 16.71 15.50 -4.89
CA THR A 187 18.07 15.37 -5.40
C THR A 187 18.83 14.21 -4.78
N THR A 188 18.77 14.04 -3.46
CA THR A 188 19.51 13.05 -2.70
C THR A 188 18.61 12.27 -1.76
N SER A 189 18.99 11.01 -1.51
CA SER A 189 18.31 10.14 -0.55
C SER A 189 19.09 10.03 0.75
N ASN A 190 18.42 10.15 1.90
CA ASN A 190 19.00 9.99 3.23
C ASN A 190 18.12 9.09 4.11
N PHE A 191 18.73 8.21 4.90
CA PHE A 191 17.98 7.37 5.84
C PHE A 191 17.38 8.23 6.96
N VAL A 192 16.07 8.12 7.16
CA VAL A 192 15.34 8.70 8.30
C VAL A 192 15.04 7.65 9.37
N ILE A 193 15.03 6.36 8.98
CA ILE A 193 15.05 5.21 9.88
C ILE A 193 16.08 4.23 9.33
N LEU A 194 17.12 3.91 10.12
CA LEU A 194 18.23 3.04 9.68
C LEU A 194 17.92 1.54 9.78
N LYS A 195 17.14 1.15 10.79
CA LYS A 195 16.80 -0.25 11.08
C LYS A 195 15.38 -0.33 11.60
N SER A 196 14.57 -1.19 11.01
CA SER A 196 13.21 -1.46 11.42
C SER A 196 12.81 -2.87 11.02
N VAL A 197 11.89 -3.47 11.78
CA VAL A 197 11.32 -4.78 11.46
C VAL A 197 10.24 -4.56 10.42
N SER A 198 10.56 -4.90 9.17
CA SER A 198 9.66 -4.95 8.02
C SER A 198 8.67 -3.79 7.92
N PRO A 199 9.16 -2.55 7.79
CA PRO A 199 8.29 -1.42 7.47
C PRO A 199 7.69 -1.61 6.08
N ASN A 200 6.37 -1.51 5.95
CA ASN A 200 5.64 -1.78 4.72
C ASN A 200 4.98 -0.47 4.27
N GLY A 201 3.66 -0.34 4.31
CA GLY A 201 2.92 0.88 4.03
C GLY A 201 3.38 2.10 4.82
N ILE A 202 3.30 3.28 4.18
CA ILE A 202 3.55 4.57 4.81
C ILE A 202 2.53 5.61 4.34
N ILE A 203 1.97 6.35 5.28
CA ILE A 203 1.10 7.49 4.96
C ILE A 203 1.37 8.67 5.89
N PHE A 204 1.10 9.88 5.42
CA PHE A 204 1.09 11.06 6.27
C PHE A 204 -0.32 11.35 6.78
N ASN A 205 -0.44 11.94 7.97
CA ASN A 205 -1.67 12.63 8.33
C ASN A 205 -1.95 13.78 7.35
N LYS A 206 -3.19 14.30 7.35
CA LYS A 206 -3.61 15.37 6.41
C LYS A 206 -2.71 16.59 6.43
N GLU A 207 -2.25 16.99 7.61
CA GLU A 207 -1.38 18.15 7.79
C GLU A 207 0.09 17.87 7.42
N ARG A 208 0.42 16.61 7.07
CA ARG A 208 1.77 16.14 6.72
C ARG A 208 2.83 16.39 7.79
N THR A 209 2.38 16.35 9.05
CA THR A 209 3.21 16.55 10.25
C THR A 209 3.64 15.24 10.91
N HIS A 210 2.91 14.15 10.64
CA HIS A 210 3.16 12.83 11.20
C HIS A 210 3.13 11.79 10.09
N ALA A 211 4.13 10.91 10.08
CA ALA A 211 4.18 9.69 9.27
C ALA A 211 3.64 8.52 10.09
N ILE A 212 2.90 7.65 9.43
CA ILE A 212 2.32 6.44 10.01
C ILE A 212 2.84 5.28 9.16
N ILE A 213 3.56 4.35 9.79
CA ILE A 213 4.26 3.25 9.11
C ILE A 213 3.73 1.93 9.67
N SER A 214 3.36 0.99 8.81
CA SER A 214 3.02 -0.38 9.22
C SER A 214 4.30 -1.19 9.35
N HIS A 215 4.33 -2.06 10.35
CA HIS A 215 5.39 -3.03 10.56
C HIS A 215 4.77 -4.42 10.45
N ILE A 216 4.62 -4.90 9.21
CA ILE A 216 3.82 -6.07 8.84
C ILE A 216 4.12 -7.27 9.75
N ASN A 217 5.40 -7.62 9.91
CA ASN A 217 5.81 -8.76 10.73
C ASN A 217 5.63 -8.54 12.22
N SER A 218 5.57 -7.30 12.70
CA SER A 218 5.42 -7.00 14.13
C SER A 218 3.98 -6.76 14.57
N GLU A 219 3.02 -6.76 13.64
CA GLU A 219 1.60 -6.47 13.89
C GLU A 219 1.38 -5.13 14.60
N THR A 220 2.22 -4.15 14.23
CA THR A 220 2.29 -2.83 14.84
C THR A 220 2.19 -1.75 13.76
N VAL A 221 1.53 -0.65 14.09
CA VAL A 221 1.60 0.61 13.35
C VAL A 221 2.32 1.63 14.20
N SER A 222 3.38 2.24 13.67
CA SER A 222 4.17 3.24 14.40
C SER A 222 3.90 4.64 13.86
N VAL A 223 3.70 5.59 14.76
CA VAL A 223 3.52 7.01 14.43
C VAL A 223 4.82 7.75 14.72
N TYR A 224 5.24 8.56 13.76
CA TYR A 224 6.42 9.40 13.84
C TYR A 224 6.05 10.85 13.53
N LYS A 225 6.58 11.80 14.30
CA LYS A 225 6.52 13.21 13.97
C LYS A 225 7.68 13.58 13.03
N LEU A 226 7.40 14.33 11.97
CA LEU A 226 8.43 14.88 11.11
C LEU A 226 9.15 16.03 11.84
N ASP A 227 10.48 16.07 11.77
CA ASP A 227 11.23 17.25 12.18
C ASP A 227 11.06 18.40 11.17
N ASP A 228 11.46 19.62 11.54
CA ASP A 228 11.19 20.83 10.75
C ASP A 228 11.77 20.79 9.32
N ASN A 229 12.79 19.95 9.08
CA ASN A 229 13.44 19.78 7.78
C ASN A 229 13.12 18.43 7.10
N HIS A 230 12.24 17.61 7.69
CA HIS A 230 11.88 16.26 7.25
C HIS A 230 13.06 15.26 7.13
N HIS A 231 14.20 15.57 7.74
CA HIS A 231 15.40 14.73 7.73
C HIS A 231 15.38 13.69 8.86
N LYS A 232 14.41 13.77 9.78
CA LYS A 232 14.25 12.81 10.87
C LYS A 232 12.78 12.50 11.12
N LEU A 233 12.54 11.24 11.46
CA LEU A 233 11.27 10.76 11.99
C LEU A 233 11.43 10.54 13.50
N LEU A 234 10.74 11.35 14.29
CA LEU A 234 10.75 11.28 15.74
C LEU A 234 9.61 10.36 16.20
N HIS A 235 9.95 9.20 16.78
CA HIS A 235 8.95 8.24 17.25
C HIS A 235 7.99 8.87 18.27
N VAL A 236 6.70 8.61 18.10
CA VAL A 236 5.62 9.07 18.99
C VAL A 236 5.02 7.89 19.74
N VAL A 237 4.53 6.88 19.02
CA VAL A 237 3.87 5.72 19.61
C VAL A 237 3.91 4.51 18.69
N ASP A 238 3.85 3.33 19.30
CA ASP A 238 3.59 2.05 18.64
C ASP A 238 2.18 1.58 19.00
N VAL A 239 1.37 1.33 17.97
CA VAL A 239 -0.01 0.86 18.07
C VAL A 239 -0.04 -0.64 17.74
N PRO A 240 -0.22 -1.53 18.73
CA PRO A 240 -0.45 -2.93 18.45
C PRO A 240 -1.84 -3.09 17.82
N ILE A 241 -1.89 -3.65 16.62
CA ILE A 241 -3.13 -3.89 15.87
C ILE A 241 -3.47 -5.38 15.75
N LEU A 242 -2.56 -6.25 16.20
CA LEU A 242 -2.75 -7.71 16.27
C LEU A 242 -3.09 -8.35 14.92
N THR A 243 -2.59 -7.76 13.84
CA THR A 243 -2.73 -8.22 12.46
C THR A 243 -1.57 -7.68 11.64
N SER A 244 -1.18 -8.39 10.58
CA SER A 244 -0.08 -7.98 9.73
C SER A 244 -0.55 -6.89 8.76
N ALA A 245 -0.48 -5.62 9.19
CA ALA A 245 -0.83 -4.46 8.35
C ALA A 245 0.10 -4.31 7.16
N ASP A 246 -0.51 -3.96 6.04
CA ASP A 246 0.14 -3.73 4.75
C ASP A 246 0.04 -2.21 4.44
N ASN A 247 -0.68 -1.79 3.40
CA ASN A 247 -0.78 -0.40 2.97
C ASN A 247 -1.97 0.37 3.56
N PHE A 248 -1.88 1.70 3.46
CA PHE A 248 -2.83 2.64 4.07
C PHE A 248 -3.55 3.52 3.04
N CYS A 249 -4.76 3.97 3.40
CA CYS A 249 -5.37 5.17 2.85
C CYS A 249 -5.94 6.05 3.97
N LEU A 250 -6.15 7.33 3.68
CA LEU A 250 -6.86 8.24 4.59
C LEU A 250 -8.28 8.49 4.10
N ASP A 251 -9.23 8.58 5.04
CA ASP A 251 -10.55 9.12 4.74
C ASP A 251 -10.61 10.66 4.91
N LYS A 252 -11.75 11.24 4.48
CA LYS A 252 -12.04 12.68 4.64
C LYS A 252 -12.05 13.15 6.09
N SER A 253 -12.13 12.28 7.09
CA SER A 253 -12.01 12.66 8.51
C SER A 253 -10.56 12.68 8.98
N GLY A 254 -9.67 11.94 8.31
CA GLY A 254 -8.27 11.75 8.67
C GLY A 254 -8.04 10.44 9.44
N ALA A 255 -9.04 9.55 9.48
CA ALA A 255 -8.83 8.20 9.97
C ALA A 255 -8.04 7.40 8.94
N VAL A 256 -7.19 6.52 9.45
CA VAL A 256 -6.35 5.63 8.66
C VAL A 256 -7.10 4.34 8.40
N TRP A 257 -7.18 3.95 7.15
CA TRP A 257 -7.72 2.67 6.71
C TRP A 257 -6.57 1.80 6.23
N VAL A 258 -6.55 0.54 6.67
CA VAL A 258 -5.44 -0.37 6.40
C VAL A 258 -5.96 -1.71 5.88
N GLY A 259 -5.35 -2.19 4.80
CA GLY A 259 -5.48 -3.59 4.40
C GLY A 259 -4.52 -4.44 5.22
N ALA A 260 -4.95 -5.62 5.65
CA ALA A 260 -4.13 -6.46 6.50
C ALA A 260 -4.28 -7.96 6.22
N HIS A 261 -3.25 -8.69 6.62
CA HIS A 261 -3.17 -10.15 6.60
C HIS A 261 -3.40 -10.69 8.02
N PRO A 262 -4.63 -11.06 8.39
CA PRO A 262 -4.95 -11.47 9.75
C PRO A 262 -4.40 -12.84 10.14
N VAL A 263 -3.94 -13.66 9.18
CA VAL A 263 -3.32 -14.95 9.47
C VAL A 263 -2.04 -15.09 8.65
N MET A 264 -0.91 -14.70 9.23
CA MET A 264 0.33 -14.53 8.47
C MET A 264 0.85 -15.82 7.78
N LYS A 265 0.68 -17.00 8.39
CA LYS A 265 1.07 -18.28 7.72
C LYS A 265 0.29 -18.52 6.41
N ASP A 266 -0.99 -18.15 6.38
CA ASP A 266 -1.86 -18.39 5.24
C ASP A 266 -1.53 -17.38 4.15
N ALA A 267 -1.27 -16.13 4.52
CA ALA A 267 -0.75 -15.11 3.62
C ALA A 267 0.61 -15.51 3.01
N LEU A 268 1.56 -15.99 3.82
CA LEU A 268 2.86 -16.47 3.32
C LEU A 268 2.71 -17.65 2.35
N SER A 269 1.83 -18.59 2.65
CA SER A 269 1.54 -19.71 1.74
C SER A 269 0.94 -19.21 0.43
N PHE A 270 -0.05 -18.32 0.51
CA PHE A 270 -0.73 -17.73 -0.65
C PHE A 270 0.21 -16.90 -1.53
N LEU A 271 1.10 -16.09 -0.92
CA LEU A 271 2.05 -15.23 -1.63
C LEU A 271 3.29 -15.98 -2.15
N SER A 272 3.45 -17.27 -1.82
CA SER A 272 4.56 -18.07 -2.32
C SER A 272 4.43 -18.40 -3.81
N ASP A 273 3.20 -18.45 -4.33
CA ASP A 273 2.86 -18.66 -5.73
C ASP A 273 1.64 -17.82 -6.14
N PHE A 274 1.90 -16.68 -6.78
CA PHE A 274 0.84 -15.76 -7.24
C PHE A 274 -0.07 -16.35 -8.33
N ASP A 275 0.34 -17.44 -8.97
CA ASP A 275 -0.41 -18.07 -10.06
C ASP A 275 -1.23 -19.30 -9.60
N ASP A 276 -1.10 -19.76 -8.35
CA ASP A 276 -1.93 -20.85 -7.81
C ASP A 276 -3.37 -20.39 -7.55
N THR A 277 -4.25 -20.57 -8.53
CA THR A 277 -5.64 -20.12 -8.47
C THR A 277 -6.46 -20.68 -7.30
N ASN A 278 -6.05 -21.79 -6.68
CA ASN A 278 -6.78 -22.42 -5.58
C ASN A 278 -6.35 -21.93 -4.19
N ALA A 279 -5.17 -21.33 -4.07
CA ALA A 279 -4.72 -20.75 -2.82
C ALA A 279 -5.63 -19.59 -2.42
N ILE A 280 -5.99 -19.55 -1.14
CA ILE A 280 -6.71 -18.45 -0.51
C ILE A 280 -6.02 -18.06 0.79
N ALA A 281 -6.10 -16.79 1.15
CA ALA A 281 -5.65 -16.27 2.43
C ALA A 281 -6.71 -15.31 2.97
N PRO A 282 -7.01 -15.32 4.27
CA PRO A 282 -7.97 -14.38 4.82
C PRO A 282 -7.55 -12.91 4.61
N SER A 283 -8.53 -12.03 4.57
CA SER A 283 -8.38 -10.59 4.37
C SER A 283 -9.05 -9.83 5.51
N GLN A 284 -8.51 -8.66 5.84
CA GLN A 284 -9.03 -7.80 6.89
C GLN A 284 -8.83 -6.33 6.53
N VAL A 285 -9.79 -5.49 6.90
CA VAL A 285 -9.64 -4.04 6.88
C VAL A 285 -9.83 -3.53 8.30
N LEU A 286 -8.87 -2.74 8.77
CA LEU A 286 -9.03 -1.97 10.00
C LEU A 286 -9.15 -0.49 9.68
N ARG A 287 -9.89 0.23 10.53
CA ARG A 287 -9.93 1.68 10.55
C ARG A 287 -9.43 2.17 11.90
N ILE A 288 -8.47 3.08 11.87
CA ILE A 288 -7.77 3.62 13.04
C ILE A 288 -8.04 5.12 13.12
N VAL A 289 -8.66 5.56 14.21
CA VAL A 289 -8.87 6.98 14.51
C VAL A 289 -7.90 7.39 15.61
N PHE A 290 -6.98 8.28 15.28
CA PHE A 290 -6.07 8.85 16.27
C PHE A 290 -6.67 10.08 16.96
N SER A 291 -6.35 10.23 18.24
CA SER A 291 -6.47 11.51 18.94
C SER A 291 -5.56 12.57 18.31
N LYS A 292 -5.84 13.85 18.59
CA LYS A 292 -5.10 14.97 17.99
C LYS A 292 -3.60 14.96 18.27
N ASP A 293 -3.16 14.39 19.39
CA ASP A 293 -1.74 14.27 19.75
C ASP A 293 -1.13 12.91 19.38
N PHE A 294 -1.90 12.05 18.70
CA PHE A 294 -1.53 10.70 18.28
C PHE A 294 -1.13 9.75 19.43
N LYS A 295 -1.49 10.06 20.68
CA LYS A 295 -1.13 9.21 21.85
C LYS A 295 -2.19 8.22 22.26
N SER A 296 -3.41 8.38 21.75
CA SER A 296 -4.49 7.40 21.89
C SER A 296 -5.19 7.18 20.55
N TRP A 297 -5.79 6.00 20.39
CA TRP A 297 -6.43 5.56 19.17
C TRP A 297 -7.67 4.70 19.46
N GLU A 298 -8.57 4.67 18.49
CA GLU A 298 -9.69 3.75 18.40
C GLU A 298 -9.54 2.92 17.13
N ILE A 299 -9.78 1.61 17.22
CA ILE A 299 -9.70 0.68 16.09
C ILE A 299 -11.06 0.01 15.91
N THR A 300 -11.57 0.05 14.69
CA THR A 300 -12.73 -0.72 14.24
C THR A 300 -12.32 -1.68 13.12
N GLU A 301 -13.12 -2.71 12.90
CA GLU A 301 -12.93 -3.72 11.84
C GLU A 301 -14.16 -3.69 10.91
N PRO A 302 -14.14 -2.87 9.85
CA PRO A 302 -15.28 -2.77 8.94
C PRO A 302 -15.44 -4.00 8.03
N PHE A 303 -14.37 -4.75 7.78
CA PHE A 303 -14.37 -5.88 6.85
C PHE A 303 -13.43 -6.99 7.31
N ALA A 304 -13.91 -8.23 7.23
CA ALA A 304 -13.08 -9.41 7.20
C ALA A 304 -13.69 -10.49 6.31
N ASP A 305 -12.83 -11.24 5.60
CA ASP A 305 -13.24 -12.29 4.67
C ASP A 305 -12.26 -13.47 4.75
N ASP A 306 -12.78 -14.68 4.61
CA ASP A 306 -12.02 -15.94 4.66
C ASP A 306 -11.11 -16.17 3.45
N GLY A 307 -11.09 -15.23 2.49
CA GLY A 307 -10.28 -15.27 1.28
C GLY A 307 -11.09 -15.55 0.01
N ARG A 308 -12.36 -15.96 0.12
CA ARG A 308 -13.18 -16.36 -1.03
C ARG A 308 -13.66 -15.18 -1.87
N LEU A 309 -13.91 -14.02 -1.25
CA LEU A 309 -14.21 -12.80 -2.00
C LEU A 309 -12.92 -12.12 -2.46
N ILE A 310 -11.97 -11.98 -1.55
CA ILE A 310 -10.67 -11.36 -1.78
C ILE A 310 -9.65 -12.00 -0.85
N SER A 311 -8.52 -12.42 -1.40
CA SER A 311 -7.44 -13.04 -0.63
C SER A 311 -6.28 -12.08 -0.40
N ALA A 312 -5.74 -12.07 0.82
CA ALA A 312 -4.60 -11.26 1.23
C ALA A 312 -4.75 -9.77 0.85
N SER A 313 -5.77 -9.11 1.42
CA SER A 313 -6.00 -7.69 1.21
C SER A 313 -4.79 -6.85 1.64
N SER A 314 -4.35 -5.95 0.76
CA SER A 314 -3.15 -5.12 0.96
C SER A 314 -3.48 -3.65 1.24
N VAL A 315 -4.61 -3.14 0.74
CA VAL A 315 -4.99 -1.74 0.93
C VAL A 315 -6.51 -1.58 1.02
N ALA A 316 -6.97 -0.57 1.74
CA ALA A 316 -8.38 -0.24 1.88
C ALA A 316 -8.60 1.26 1.68
N ALA A 317 -9.17 1.63 0.53
CA ALA A 317 -9.32 3.01 0.06
C ALA A 317 -10.78 3.47 0.16
N PRO A 318 -11.15 4.24 1.20
CA PRO A 318 -12.50 4.77 1.37
C PRO A 318 -12.76 5.98 0.46
N PHE A 319 -13.98 6.12 -0.04
CA PHE A 319 -14.45 7.31 -0.74
C PHE A 319 -15.95 7.51 -0.51
N GLY A 320 -16.33 8.54 0.26
CA GLY A 320 -17.72 8.75 0.66
C GLY A 320 -18.29 7.54 1.39
N ASN A 321 -19.33 6.91 0.82
CA ASN A 321 -19.94 5.68 1.34
C ASN A 321 -19.47 4.41 0.59
N GLN A 322 -18.29 4.46 -0.04
CA GLN A 322 -17.72 3.37 -0.80
C GLN A 322 -16.35 3.01 -0.22
N LEU A 323 -15.96 1.74 -0.37
CA LEU A 323 -14.66 1.22 0.01
C LEU A 323 -14.11 0.39 -1.16
N LEU A 324 -12.93 0.73 -1.65
CA LEU A 324 -12.14 -0.20 -2.47
C LEU A 324 -11.20 -0.99 -1.56
N ILE A 325 -11.11 -2.30 -1.77
CA ILE A 325 -10.20 -3.19 -1.06
C ILE A 325 -9.32 -3.86 -2.11
N GLY A 326 -8.04 -3.53 -2.08
CA GLY A 326 -7.01 -4.09 -2.95
C GLY A 326 -6.41 -5.36 -2.38
N SER A 327 -5.72 -6.13 -3.21
CA SER A 327 -4.97 -7.33 -2.83
C SER A 327 -3.63 -7.36 -3.54
N VAL A 328 -2.65 -8.03 -2.93
CA VAL A 328 -1.28 -8.08 -3.47
C VAL A 328 -1.23 -8.60 -4.91
N CYS A 329 -1.95 -9.69 -5.22
CA CYS A 329 -1.78 -10.39 -6.49
C CYS A 329 -3.08 -10.88 -7.17
N ARG A 330 -4.26 -10.53 -6.64
CA ARG A 330 -5.57 -11.01 -7.13
C ARG A 330 -6.55 -9.88 -7.43
N GLU A 331 -7.75 -9.95 -6.86
CA GLU A 331 -8.88 -9.10 -7.19
C GLU A 331 -8.84 -7.75 -6.49
N LEU A 332 -9.56 -6.81 -7.06
CA LEU A 332 -10.00 -5.58 -6.42
C LEU A 332 -11.48 -5.76 -6.06
N VAL A 333 -11.87 -5.35 -4.86
CA VAL A 333 -13.25 -5.40 -4.39
C VAL A 333 -13.76 -3.99 -4.15
N HIS A 334 -15.01 -3.75 -4.55
CA HIS A 334 -15.76 -2.58 -4.16
C HIS A 334 -16.83 -3.00 -3.15
N CYS A 335 -16.92 -2.28 -2.04
CA CYS A 335 -18.00 -2.37 -1.07
C CYS A 335 -18.73 -1.03 -0.93
N TYR A 336 -20.02 -1.08 -0.65
CA TYR A 336 -20.70 0.04 0.00
C TYR A 336 -20.46 -0.02 1.50
N ILE A 337 -20.40 1.16 2.11
CA ILE A 337 -20.22 1.39 3.54
C ILE A 337 -21.53 1.93 4.13
N ARG A 338 -21.91 1.43 5.30
CA ARG A 338 -22.99 2.03 6.11
C ARG A 338 -22.42 2.68 7.38
N PRO A 339 -23.02 3.77 7.89
CA PRO A 339 -22.51 4.45 9.08
C PRO A 339 -22.36 3.54 10.30
N GLU A 340 -23.22 2.53 10.45
CA GLU A 340 -23.24 1.58 11.57
C GLU A 340 -22.17 0.47 11.47
N THR A 341 -21.40 0.40 10.39
CA THR A 341 -20.43 -0.67 10.12
C THR A 341 -18.98 -0.19 10.07
N VAL A 342 -18.70 1.03 10.54
CA VAL A 342 -17.38 1.69 10.44
C VAL A 342 -16.89 2.18 11.78
#